data_AF-A0A7K5SPM6-F1
#
_entry.id   AF-A0A7K5SPM6-F1
#
_cell.length_a   1.000
_cell.length_b   1.000
_cell.length_c   1.000
_cell.angle_alpha   90.00
_cell.angle_beta   90.00
_cell.angle_gamma   90.00
#
_symmetry.space_group_name_H-M   'P 1'
#
loop_
_entity.id
_entity.type
_entity.pdbx_description
1 polymer ?
#
loop_
_entity_poly.entity_id
_entity_poly.type
_entity_poly.pdbx_seq_one_letter_code
_entity_poly.pdbx_strand_id
1 'polypeptide(L)'
;QMAAAGFVHSPSENSPDVAQCFYCLKELEGWEPDDDPLEEHKKHTAACGFLSLQKEPPNLTVQEFLKLEKMRTRKALKKEVSQKITKVEDKAKIQRCSIKNL
;
A
#
# COMPACT_ATOMS: atom_id res chain seq x y z
N GLN A 1 16.47 7.59 -3.66
CA GLN A 1 16.35 6.25 -3.04
C GLN A 1 14.91 5.71 -3.08
N MET A 2 13.89 6.52 -2.75
CA MET A 2 12.45 6.15 -2.76
C MET A 2 11.98 5.27 -3.94
N ALA A 3 12.14 5.76 -5.18
CA ALA A 3 11.66 5.05 -6.37
C ALA A 3 12.34 3.69 -6.57
N ALA A 4 13.63 3.57 -6.24
CA ALA A 4 14.37 2.32 -6.31
C ALA A 4 13.86 1.29 -5.27
N ALA A 5 13.40 1.77 -4.11
CA ALA A 5 12.68 0.95 -3.12
C ALA A 5 11.22 0.66 -3.51
N GLY A 6 10.76 1.15 -4.67
CA GLY A 6 9.43 0.89 -5.21
C GLY A 6 8.36 1.87 -4.74
N PHE A 7 8.71 2.99 -4.13
CA PHE A 7 7.75 4.01 -3.69
C PHE A 7 7.40 5.02 -4.79
N VAL A 8 6.13 5.41 -4.82
CA VAL A 8 5.57 6.51 -5.61
C VAL A 8 4.99 7.53 -4.63
N HIS A 9 5.23 8.83 -4.88
CA HIS A 9 4.65 9.90 -4.07
C HIS A 9 3.13 9.90 -4.26
N SER A 10 2.39 9.83 -3.14
CA SER A 10 0.92 9.69 -3.12
C SER A 10 0.33 10.58 -2.02
N PRO A 11 0.52 11.91 -2.09
CA PRO A 11 0.14 12.83 -1.04
C PRO A 11 -1.38 13.00 -0.91
N SER A 12 -1.81 13.47 0.25
CA SER A 12 -3.15 14.03 0.47
C SER A 12 -3.04 15.37 1.20
N GLU A 13 -4.13 16.14 1.30
CA GLU A 13 -4.13 17.45 1.99
C GLU A 13 -3.60 17.36 3.43
N ASN A 14 -3.92 16.30 4.16
CA ASN A 14 -3.51 16.11 5.55
C ASN A 14 -2.22 15.30 5.72
N SER A 15 -1.71 14.70 4.64
CA SER A 15 -0.52 13.85 4.66
C SER A 15 0.32 14.10 3.40
N PRO A 16 1.15 15.17 3.38
CA PRO A 16 1.82 15.67 2.18
C PRO A 16 3.03 14.83 1.73
N ASP A 17 3.58 13.99 2.61
CA ASP A 17 4.79 13.19 2.37
C ASP A 17 4.50 11.70 2.19
N VAL A 18 3.23 11.31 2.11
CA VAL A 18 2.84 9.91 1.90
C VAL A 18 3.51 9.36 0.64
N ALA A 19 4.17 8.22 0.80
CA ALA A 19 4.73 7.43 -0.27
C ALA A 19 4.10 6.04 -0.25
N GLN A 20 3.65 5.56 -1.41
CA GLN A 20 3.02 4.26 -1.56
C GLN A 20 3.87 3.34 -2.44
N CYS A 21 4.10 2.10 -1.99
CA CYS A 21 4.74 1.11 -2.86
C CYS A 21 3.82 0.75 -4.03
N PHE A 22 4.32 0.85 -5.27
CA PHE A 22 3.54 0.59 -6.48
C PHE A 22 3.00 -0.86 -6.55
N TYR A 23 3.68 -1.80 -5.90
CA TYR A 23 3.37 -3.23 -5.94
C TYR A 23 2.55 -3.71 -4.75
N CYS A 24 3.02 -3.48 -3.52
CA CYS A 24 2.33 -3.97 -2.32
C CYS A 24 1.26 -3.04 -1.78
N LEU A 25 1.20 -1.79 -2.28
CA LEU A 25 0.25 -0.75 -1.91
C LEU A 25 0.31 -0.31 -0.44
N LYS A 26 1.43 -0.62 0.24
CA LYS A 26 1.74 -0.09 1.57
C LYS A 26 2.06 1.39 1.45
N GLU A 27 1.32 2.20 2.20
CA GLU A 27 1.58 3.62 2.42
C GLU A 27 2.44 3.79 3.68
N LEU A 28 3.39 4.71 3.59
CA LEU A 28 4.21 5.21 4.70
C LEU A 28 4.24 6.74 4.61
N GLU A 29 4.21 7.39 5.76
CA GLU A 29 4.26 8.85 5.95
C GLU A 29 5.15 9.16 7.15
N GLY A 30 5.52 10.42 7.35
CA GLY A 30 6.43 10.86 8.41
C GLY A 30 7.89 10.57 8.10
N TRP A 31 8.31 10.76 6.85
CA TRP A 31 9.68 10.46 6.41
C TRP A 31 10.70 11.45 6.96
N GLU A 32 11.78 10.93 7.53
CA GLU A 32 12.92 11.71 8.01
C GLU A 32 14.08 11.67 6.99
N PRO A 33 14.96 12.70 6.93
CA PRO A 33 16.03 12.75 5.94
C PRO A 33 17.04 11.60 5.98
N ASP A 34 17.15 10.92 7.13
CA ASP A 34 18.05 9.81 7.41
C ASP A 34 17.40 8.43 7.23
N ASP A 35 16.11 8.37 6.91
CA ASP A 35 15.43 7.11 6.60
C ASP A 35 16.00 6.45 5.35
N ASP A 36 16.25 5.13 5.43
CA ASP A 36 16.50 4.30 4.26
C ASP A 36 15.16 3.72 3.75
N PRO A 37 14.68 4.11 2.55
CA PRO A 37 13.39 3.66 2.04
C PRO A 37 13.32 2.14 1.84
N LEU A 38 14.44 1.49 1.49
CA LEU A 38 14.46 0.04 1.30
C LEU A 38 14.32 -0.68 2.65
N GLU A 39 14.98 -0.19 3.69
CA GLU A 39 14.86 -0.76 5.04
C GLU A 39 13.47 -0.54 5.63
N GLU A 40 12.90 0.67 5.48
CA GLU A 40 11.52 0.94 5.90
C GLU A 40 10.51 0.08 5.13
N HIS A 41 10.71 -0.16 3.82
CA HIS A 41 9.87 -1.08 3.06
C HIS A 41 9.97 -2.53 3.59
N LYS A 42 11.17 -3.03 3.89
CA LYS A 42 11.36 -4.39 4.45
C LYS A 42 10.71 -4.53 5.83
N LYS A 43 10.93 -3.54 6.71
CA LYS A 43 10.38 -3.49 8.07
C LYS A 43 8.85 -3.52 8.07
N HIS A 44 8.22 -2.75 7.19
CA HIS A 44 6.76 -2.66 7.14
C HIS A 44 6.09 -3.71 6.24
N THR A 45 6.78 -4.29 5.26
CA THR A 45 6.23 -5.30 4.35
C THR A 45 7.32 -6.22 3.78
N ALA A 46 7.94 -7.05 4.63
CA ALA A 46 8.97 -8.02 4.22
C ALA A 46 8.52 -8.98 3.11
N ALA A 47 7.22 -9.31 3.05
CA ALA A 47 6.63 -10.19 2.04
C ALA A 47 6.20 -9.45 0.74
N CYS A 48 6.82 -8.31 0.44
CA CYS A 48 6.57 -7.60 -0.81
C CYS A 48 7.23 -8.35 -1.98
N GLY A 49 6.42 -8.86 -2.93
CA GLY A 49 6.93 -9.59 -4.09
C GLY A 49 7.89 -8.79 -4.98
N PHE A 50 7.81 -7.44 -4.95
CA PHE A 50 8.80 -6.57 -5.59
C PHE A 50 10.19 -6.68 -4.94
N LEU A 51 10.27 -6.75 -3.61
CA LEU A 51 11.54 -6.90 -2.88
C LEU A 51 12.19 -8.27 -3.11
N SER A 52 11.41 -9.27 -3.54
CA SER A 52 11.87 -10.64 -3.81
C SER A 52 12.21 -10.89 -5.28
N LEU A 53 12.23 -9.85 -6.13
CA LEU A 53 12.56 -10.00 -7.54
C LEU A 53 14.02 -10.42 -7.71
N GLN A 54 14.23 -11.50 -8.47
CA GLN A 54 15.57 -11.96 -8.84
C GLN A 54 16.11 -11.28 -10.11
N LYS A 55 15.23 -10.60 -10.86
CA LYS A 55 15.55 -9.93 -12.12
C LYS A 55 15.00 -8.52 -12.10
N GLU A 56 15.71 -7.61 -12.76
CA GLU A 56 15.19 -6.28 -13.02
C GLU A 56 13.92 -6.35 -13.90
N PRO A 57 12.99 -5.38 -13.77
CA PRO A 57 11.72 -5.40 -14.50
C PRO A 57 11.82 -5.64 -16.02
N PRO A 58 12.80 -5.06 -16.76
CA PRO A 58 12.94 -5.32 -18.20
C PRO A 58 13.31 -6.76 -18.56
N ASN A 59 13.90 -7.51 -17.62
CA ASN A 59 14.38 -8.87 -17.83
C ASN A 59 13.38 -9.94 -17.38
N LEU A 60 12.18 -9.54 -16.97
CA LEU A 60 11.11 -10.46 -16.59
C LEU A 60 10.48 -11.09 -17.84
N THR A 61 10.26 -12.40 -17.77
CA THR A 61 9.39 -13.08 -18.73
C THR A 61 7.94 -12.64 -18.53
N VAL A 62 7.12 -12.78 -19.58
CA VAL A 62 5.67 -12.52 -19.50
C VAL A 62 5.02 -13.33 -18.36
N GLN A 63 5.43 -14.58 -18.15
CA GLN A 63 4.89 -15.41 -17.07
C GLN A 63 5.23 -14.84 -15.68
N GLU A 64 6.46 -14.37 -15.46
CA GLU A 64 6.87 -13.74 -14.21
C GLU A 64 6.11 -12.44 -13.97
N PHE A 65 6.00 -11.59 -14.99
CA PHE A 65 5.21 -10.37 -14.94
C PHE A 65 3.73 -10.64 -14.59
N LEU A 66 3.08 -11.61 -15.25
CA LEU A 66 1.70 -11.96 -14.98
C LEU A 66 1.49 -12.50 -13.56
N LYS A 67 2.46 -13.24 -13.00
CA LYS A 67 2.42 -13.66 -11.59
C LYS A 67 2.46 -12.46 -10.65
N LEU A 68 3.31 -11.48 -10.93
CA LEU A 68 3.42 -10.24 -10.15
C LEU A 68 2.11 -9.45 -10.20
N GLU A 69 1.58 -9.21 -11.40
CA GLU A 69 0.31 -8.49 -11.59
C GLU A 69 -0.86 -9.20 -10.89
N LYS A 70 -0.96 -10.54 -10.99
CA LYS A 70 -1.99 -11.31 -10.25
C LYS A 70 -1.94 -11.06 -8.75
N MET A 71 -0.74 -11.04 -8.16
CA MET A 71 -0.55 -10.79 -6.73
C MET A 71 -0.90 -9.34 -6.37
N ARG A 72 -0.47 -8.38 -7.19
CA ARG A 72 -0.81 -6.95 -7.03
C ARG A 72 -2.32 -6.73 -7.08
N THR A 73 -3.00 -7.26 -8.09
CA THR A 73 -4.47 -7.17 -8.24
C THR A 73 -5.18 -7.76 -7.02
N ARG A 74 -4.73 -8.92 -6.51
CA ARG A 74 -5.28 -9.49 -5.28
C ARG A 74 -5.13 -8.54 -4.09
N LYS A 75 -3.96 -7.91 -3.91
CA LYS A 75 -3.73 -6.94 -2.84
C LYS A 75 -4.61 -5.69 -3.01
N ALA A 76 -4.73 -5.17 -4.23
CA ALA A 76 -5.58 -4.03 -4.56
C ALA A 76 -7.05 -4.30 -4.19
N LEU A 77 -7.60 -5.42 -4.65
CA LEU A 77 -8.97 -5.82 -4.30
C LEU A 77 -9.15 -5.96 -2.80
N LYS A 78 -8.20 -6.60 -2.10
CA LYS A 78 -8.27 -6.75 -0.64
C LYS A 78 -8.27 -5.39 0.06
N LYS A 79 -7.40 -4.46 -0.34
CA LYS A 79 -7.34 -3.09 0.21
C LYS A 79 -8.67 -2.35 -0.02
N GLU A 80 -9.21 -2.40 -1.24
CA GLU A 80 -10.47 -1.74 -1.57
C GLU A 80 -11.66 -2.32 -0.80
N VAL A 81 -11.75 -3.65 -0.68
CA VAL A 81 -12.79 -4.33 0.11
C VAL A 81 -12.70 -3.93 1.58
N SER A 82 -11.50 -3.97 2.17
CA SER A 82 -11.30 -3.54 3.56
C SER A 82 -11.71 -2.08 3.79
N GLN A 83 -11.34 -1.16 2.89
CA GLN A 83 -11.76 0.24 2.97
C GLN A 83 -13.28 0.41 2.88
N LYS A 84 -13.94 -0.33 1.98
CA LYS A 84 -15.40 -0.31 1.86
C LYS A 84 -16.08 -0.83 3.12
N ILE A 85 -15.56 -1.91 3.72
CA ILE A 85 -16.06 -2.46 4.99
C ILE A 85 -15.97 -1.40 6.09
N THR A 86 -14.80 -0.79 6.30
CA THR A 86 -14.62 0.24 7.34
C THR A 86 -15.60 1.41 7.17
N LYS A 87 -15.80 1.90 5.93
CA LYS A 87 -16.77 2.96 5.65
C LYS A 87 -18.21 2.57 6.02
N VAL A 88 -18.58 1.31 5.81
CA VAL A 88 -19.91 0.79 6.20
C VAL A 88 -20.03 0.69 7.71
N GLU A 89 -18.98 0.19 8.39
CA GLU A 89 -18.92 0.08 9.84
C GLU A 89 -19.00 1.44 10.54
N ASP A 90 -18.27 2.45 10.04
CA ASP A 90 -18.29 3.81 10.56
C ASP A 90 -19.69 4.43 10.44
N LYS A 91 -20.32 4.31 9.27
CA LYS A 91 -21.70 4.77 9.06
C LYS A 91 -22.68 4.05 9.99
N ALA A 92 -22.55 2.75 10.17
CA ALA A 92 -23.39 1.99 11.08
C ALA A 92 -23.19 2.42 12.54
N LYS A 93 -21.95 2.73 12.94
CA LYS A 93 -21.64 3.24 14.29
C LYS A 93 -22.28 4.60 14.54
N ILE A 94 -22.16 5.54 13.59
CA ILE A 94 -22.80 6.85 13.67
C ILE A 94 -24.31 6.70 13.82
N GLN A 95 -24.95 5.89 12.97
CA GLN A 95 -26.39 5.68 13.03
C GLN A 95 -26.85 5.08 14.36
N ARG A 96 -26.11 4.09 14.90
CA ARG A 96 -26.41 3.50 16.22
C ARG A 96 -26.31 4.52 17.35
N CYS A 97 -25.31 5.42 17.32
CA CYS A 97 -25.19 6.50 18.30
C CYS A 97 -26.39 7.45 18.22
N SER A 98 -26.83 7.83 17.02
CA SER A 98 -28.00 8.69 16.84
C SER A 98 -29.28 8.05 17.40
N ILE A 99 -29.52 6.76 17.14
CA ILE A 99 -30.72 6.05 17.63
C ILE A 99 -30.73 5.96 19.17
N LYS A 100 -29.56 5.76 19.81
CA LYS A 100 -29.47 5.67 21.28
C LYS A 100 -29.67 7.01 22.01
N ASN A 101 -29.50 8.12 21.29
CA ASN A 101 -29.63 9.48 21.81
C ASN A 101 -31.01 10.10 21.52
N LEU A 102 -31.93 9.32 20.96
CA LEU A 102 -33.36 9.65 20.82
C LEU A 102 -34.13 9.10 22.03
#